data_AF-A0AA43AAW7-F1
#
_entry.id   AF-A0AA43AAW7-F1
#
_cell.length_a   1.000
_cell.length_b   1.000
_cell.length_c   1.000
_cell.angle_alpha   90.00
_cell.angle_beta   90.00
_cell.angle_gamma   90.00
#
_symmetry.space_group_name_H-M   'P 1'
#
loop_
_entity.id
_entity.type
_entity.pdbx_description
1 polymer ?
#
loop_
_entity_poly.entity_id
_entity_poly.type
_entity_poly.pdbx_seq_one_letter_code
_entity_poly.pdbx_strand_id
1 'polypeptide(L)'
;MELLIHATLTVAGPRETLKACGAHIKTMLTAEVLDGELEEHHGDDALAYDFKVRGGIPFPAFANASQEFPDVVITAEWVNVGAGRKGRARIANGEITEHADEVLELAGSDARNRHVCAAADGTLELAVTLLQTGADSWAGYMLTHQRDALFQITRVGASVDLLATEGDPDWVQRWHLAGINETPAMQVIKPSQRIDKSLYAELEQLAEGFVADWIWFRDAPEEVNAIEIDRFSRYGFTVRDANVRAARLYALRQLVGDDLPLQHSTVDPASAWIIAVIERCWAGM
;
A
#
# COMPACT_ATOMS: atom_id res chain seq x y z
N MET A 1 -13.55 17.18 15.80
CA MET A 1 -14.22 15.88 15.55
C MET A 1 -13.14 14.83 15.77
N GLU A 2 -13.18 14.09 16.87
CA GLU A 2 -12.18 13.03 17.11
C GLU A 2 -12.37 11.93 16.08
N LEU A 3 -11.31 11.64 15.31
CA LEU A 3 -11.30 10.64 14.25
C LEU A 3 -11.22 9.23 14.87
N LEU A 4 -11.87 8.27 14.22
CA LEU A 4 -11.94 6.87 14.65
C LEU A 4 -10.56 6.20 14.52
N ILE A 5 -10.22 5.34 15.48
CA ILE A 5 -9.10 4.41 15.35
C ILE A 5 -9.61 3.20 14.58
N HIS A 6 -8.94 2.88 13.47
CA HIS A 6 -9.20 1.66 12.72
C HIS A 6 -8.17 0.62 13.15
N ALA A 7 -8.61 -0.52 13.67
CA ALA A 7 -7.73 -1.59 14.08
C ALA A 7 -8.24 -2.94 13.61
N THR A 8 -7.31 -3.79 13.18
CA THR A 8 -7.56 -5.19 12.86
C THR A 8 -6.79 -6.04 13.86
N LEU A 9 -7.46 -6.96 14.52
CA LEU A 9 -6.87 -7.91 15.45
C LEU A 9 -7.05 -9.31 14.93
N THR A 10 -5.96 -9.94 14.54
CA THR A 10 -5.91 -11.31 14.02
C THR A 10 -5.47 -12.26 15.13
N VAL A 11 -6.26 -13.30 15.37
CA VAL A 11 -6.07 -14.33 16.37
C VAL A 11 -5.73 -15.62 15.64
N ALA A 12 -4.48 -16.08 15.72
CA ALA A 12 -4.00 -17.28 15.04
C ALA A 12 -3.65 -18.38 16.06
N GLY A 13 -3.98 -19.62 15.74
CA GLY A 13 -3.71 -20.77 16.60
C GLY A 13 -4.38 -22.05 16.10
N PRO A 14 -4.29 -23.16 16.85
CA PRO A 14 -4.93 -24.41 16.46
C PRO A 14 -6.45 -24.25 16.28
N ARG A 15 -7.00 -24.84 15.21
CA ARG A 15 -8.43 -24.75 14.86
C ARG A 15 -9.38 -25.12 16.02
N GLU A 16 -8.97 -26.08 16.83
CA GLU A 16 -9.72 -26.58 17.98
C GLU A 16 -9.80 -25.59 19.15
N THR A 17 -8.81 -24.69 19.31
CA THR A 17 -8.79 -23.66 20.35
C THR A 17 -9.43 -22.34 19.90
N LEU A 18 -9.41 -22.02 18.60
CA LEU A 18 -9.95 -20.75 18.08
C LEU A 18 -11.44 -20.54 18.39
N LYS A 19 -12.27 -21.58 18.29
CA LYS A 19 -13.71 -21.43 18.56
C LYS A 19 -13.99 -21.05 20.02
N ALA A 20 -13.27 -21.66 20.96
CA ALA A 20 -13.40 -21.36 22.38
C ALA A 20 -12.82 -19.97 22.71
N CYS A 21 -11.66 -19.64 22.12
CA CYS A 21 -11.03 -18.33 22.24
C CYS A 21 -11.93 -17.20 21.72
N GLY A 22 -12.51 -17.34 20.53
CA GLY A 22 -13.42 -16.34 19.96
C GLY A 22 -14.67 -16.09 20.80
N ALA A 23 -15.28 -17.15 21.37
CA ALA A 23 -16.41 -17.01 22.29
C ALA A 23 -16.02 -16.27 23.59
N HIS A 24 -14.81 -16.52 24.09
CA HIS A 24 -14.27 -15.84 25.25
C HIS A 24 -14.01 -14.35 24.97
N ILE A 25 -13.35 -14.03 23.85
CA ILE A 25 -13.12 -12.65 23.37
C ILE A 25 -14.45 -11.91 23.26
N LYS A 26 -15.46 -12.50 22.61
CA LYS A 26 -16.77 -11.88 22.43
C LYS A 26 -17.45 -11.54 23.77
N THR A 27 -17.31 -12.41 24.76
CA THR A 27 -17.85 -12.17 26.11
C THR A 27 -17.19 -10.95 26.75
N MET A 28 -15.86 -10.84 26.63
CA MET A 28 -15.12 -9.69 27.16
C MET A 28 -15.42 -8.39 26.41
N LEU A 29 -15.50 -8.43 25.08
CA LEU A 29 -15.84 -7.27 24.26
C LEU A 29 -17.27 -6.76 24.52
N THR A 30 -18.19 -7.63 24.95
CA THR A 30 -19.55 -7.22 25.37
C THR A 30 -19.52 -6.52 26.74
N ALA A 31 -18.57 -6.88 27.61
CA ALA A 31 -18.39 -6.25 28.91
C ALA A 31 -17.66 -4.90 28.81
N GLU A 32 -16.83 -4.72 27.79
CA GLU A 32 -16.23 -3.44 27.45
C GLU A 32 -17.23 -2.57 26.68
N VAL A 33 -17.47 -1.34 27.15
CA VAL A 33 -18.33 -0.39 26.44
C VAL A 33 -17.52 0.23 25.30
N LEU A 34 -17.66 -0.32 24.10
CA LEU A 34 -17.06 0.22 22.88
C LEU A 34 -17.98 1.28 22.26
N ASP A 35 -17.49 2.51 22.08
CA ASP A 35 -18.17 3.54 21.28
C ASP A 35 -17.67 3.44 19.83
N GLY A 36 -18.29 2.57 19.03
CA GLY A 36 -17.86 2.32 17.65
C GLY A 36 -18.49 1.10 16.96
N GLU A 37 -17.93 0.74 15.80
CA GLU A 37 -18.28 -0.46 15.04
C GLU A 37 -17.29 -1.60 15.32
N LEU A 38 -17.81 -2.83 15.44
CA LEU A 38 -17.05 -4.08 15.58
C LEU A 38 -17.57 -5.08 14.56
N GLU A 39 -16.68 -5.62 13.73
CA GLU A 39 -16.97 -6.67 12.76
C GLU A 39 -16.04 -7.88 12.99
N GLU A 40 -16.57 -9.09 12.86
CA GLU A 40 -15.87 -10.34 13.16
C GLU A 40 -15.83 -11.23 11.91
N HIS A 41 -14.63 -11.73 11.58
CA HIS A 41 -14.32 -12.54 10.40
C HIS A 41 -13.68 -13.87 10.81
N HIS A 42 -14.11 -14.97 10.21
CA HIS A 42 -13.66 -16.32 10.56
C HIS A 42 -12.93 -16.96 9.38
N GLY A 43 -11.66 -17.31 9.57
CA GLY A 43 -10.87 -18.19 8.71
C GLY A 43 -10.78 -19.61 9.28
N ASP A 44 -10.16 -20.53 8.53
CA ASP A 44 -10.00 -21.92 8.96
C ASP A 44 -9.01 -22.09 10.14
N ASP A 45 -8.02 -21.20 10.25
CA ASP A 45 -6.94 -21.19 11.25
C ASP A 45 -6.69 -19.80 11.89
N ALA A 46 -7.59 -18.84 11.65
CA ALA A 46 -7.54 -17.53 12.28
C ALA A 46 -8.93 -16.90 12.49
N LEU A 47 -9.04 -16.00 13.46
CA LEU A 47 -10.17 -15.07 13.62
C LEU A 47 -9.65 -13.65 13.44
N ALA A 48 -10.37 -12.80 12.70
CA ALA A 48 -10.03 -11.38 12.57
C ALA A 48 -11.16 -10.51 13.10
N TYR A 49 -10.80 -9.50 13.89
CA TYR A 49 -11.73 -8.53 14.48
C TYR A 49 -11.37 -7.14 13.99
N ASP A 50 -12.28 -6.50 13.28
CA ASP A 50 -12.13 -5.13 12.81
C ASP A 50 -12.88 -4.18 13.73
N PHE A 51 -12.18 -3.15 14.20
CA PHE A 51 -12.68 -2.13 15.09
C PHE A 51 -12.60 -0.77 14.41
N LYS A 52 -13.72 -0.03 14.44
CA LYS A 52 -13.74 1.42 14.22
C LYS A 52 -14.28 2.07 15.49
N VAL A 53 -13.38 2.33 16.42
CA VAL A 53 -13.76 2.68 17.81
C VAL A 53 -13.20 4.02 18.24
N ARG A 54 -13.99 4.73 19.05
CA ARG A 54 -13.57 5.88 19.84
C ARG A 54 -13.11 5.38 21.21
N GLY A 55 -11.94 5.84 21.66
CA GLY A 55 -11.41 5.49 23.00
C GLY A 55 -10.29 4.45 23.04
N GLY A 56 -9.89 3.88 21.90
CA GLY A 56 -8.74 2.97 21.82
C GLY A 56 -9.10 1.53 21.46
N ILE A 57 -8.08 0.73 21.20
CA ILE A 57 -8.22 -0.70 20.86
C ILE A 57 -8.43 -1.48 22.16
N PRO A 58 -9.36 -2.46 22.20
CA PRO A 58 -9.65 -3.26 23.40
C PRO A 58 -8.57 -4.31 23.72
N PHE A 59 -7.31 -3.87 23.84
CA PHE A 59 -6.18 -4.75 24.16
C PHE A 59 -6.38 -5.66 25.38
N PRO A 60 -7.02 -5.24 26.49
CA PRO A 60 -7.22 -6.11 27.64
C PRO A 60 -8.01 -7.39 27.34
N ALA A 61 -9.07 -7.31 26.54
CA ALA A 61 -9.84 -8.49 26.12
C ALA A 61 -8.94 -9.50 25.38
N PHE A 62 -8.10 -9.04 24.46
CA PHE A 62 -7.23 -9.91 23.67
C PHE A 62 -6.06 -10.46 24.51
N ALA A 63 -5.47 -9.66 25.40
CA ALA A 63 -4.44 -10.15 26.31
C ALA A 63 -4.96 -11.26 27.23
N ASN A 64 -6.13 -11.07 27.85
CA ASN A 64 -6.76 -12.11 28.67
C ASN A 64 -7.04 -13.39 27.87
N ALA A 65 -7.52 -13.25 26.62
CA ALA A 65 -7.73 -14.40 25.76
C ALA A 65 -6.42 -15.13 25.44
N SER A 66 -5.34 -14.42 25.11
CA SER A 66 -4.04 -15.04 24.86
C SER A 66 -3.43 -15.71 26.10
N GLN A 67 -3.77 -15.23 27.31
CA GLN A 67 -3.35 -15.86 28.56
C GLN A 67 -4.10 -17.16 28.84
N GLU A 68 -5.42 -17.18 28.61
CA GLU A 68 -6.27 -18.36 28.82
C GLU A 68 -6.03 -19.44 27.74
N PHE A 69 -5.66 -19.00 26.53
CA PHE A 69 -5.37 -19.86 25.38
C PHE A 69 -3.90 -19.67 24.95
N PRO A 70 -2.92 -20.31 25.62
CA PRO A 70 -1.50 -20.02 25.42
C PRO A 70 -0.96 -20.39 24.02
N ASP A 71 -1.65 -21.29 23.30
CA ASP A 71 -1.32 -21.66 21.92
C ASP A 71 -1.79 -20.63 20.88
N VAL A 72 -2.47 -19.57 21.32
CA VAL A 72 -3.00 -18.50 20.48
C VAL A 72 -2.09 -17.28 20.52
N VAL A 73 -1.73 -16.82 19.33
CA VAL A 73 -1.00 -15.58 19.09
C VAL A 73 -1.95 -14.55 18.51
N ILE A 74 -1.91 -13.33 19.03
CA ILE A 74 -2.76 -12.25 18.56
C ILE A 74 -1.87 -11.16 17.97
N THR A 75 -2.17 -10.77 16.74
CA THR A 75 -1.53 -9.65 16.06
C THR A 75 -2.55 -8.53 15.93
N ALA A 76 -2.29 -7.40 16.58
CA ALA A 76 -3.06 -6.18 16.43
C ALA A 76 -2.33 -5.25 15.48
N GLU A 77 -3.02 -4.74 14.46
CA GLU A 77 -2.54 -3.68 13.58
C GLU A 77 -3.53 -2.53 13.62
N TRP A 78 -3.05 -1.29 13.70
CA TRP A 78 -3.94 -0.14 13.78
C TRP A 78 -3.43 1.10 13.07
N VAL A 79 -4.39 1.96 12.75
CA VAL A 79 -4.20 3.30 12.22
C VAL A 79 -5.09 4.27 12.99
N ASN A 80 -4.47 5.25 13.63
CA ASN A 80 -5.12 6.41 14.22
C ASN A 80 -4.84 7.63 13.35
N VAL A 81 -5.78 7.93 12.45
CA VAL A 81 -5.66 9.08 11.54
C VAL A 81 -5.66 10.40 12.29
N GLY A 82 -6.44 10.53 13.37
CA GLY A 82 -6.51 11.75 14.17
C GLY A 82 -5.23 12.08 14.93
N ALA A 83 -4.51 11.04 15.38
CA ALA A 83 -3.22 11.20 16.04
C ALA A 83 -2.04 11.14 15.07
N GLY A 84 -2.27 10.83 13.80
CA GLY A 84 -1.20 10.58 12.83
C GLY A 84 -0.27 9.47 13.31
N ARG A 85 -0.82 8.32 13.75
CA ARG A 85 -0.06 7.16 14.23
C ARG A 85 -0.57 5.85 13.63
N LYS A 86 0.31 4.91 13.40
CA LYS A 86 -0.02 3.52 13.09
C LYS A 86 0.81 2.62 14.00
N GLY A 87 0.42 1.36 14.14
CA GLY A 87 1.26 0.45 14.87
C GLY A 87 0.86 -0.98 14.71
N ARG A 88 1.70 -1.83 15.27
CA ARG A 88 1.51 -3.26 15.36
C ARG A 88 1.89 -3.72 16.76
N ALA A 89 1.12 -4.65 17.31
CA ALA A 89 1.48 -5.34 18.53
C ALA A 89 1.23 -6.82 18.36
N ARG A 90 2.13 -7.63 18.90
CA ARG A 90 1.96 -9.07 19.01
C ARG A 90 1.78 -9.43 20.46
N ILE A 91 0.76 -10.23 20.75
CA ILE A 91 0.42 -10.70 22.08
C ILE A 91 0.51 -12.22 22.07
N ALA A 92 1.23 -12.76 23.04
CA ALA A 92 1.31 -14.19 23.26
C ALA A 92 1.36 -14.45 24.77
N ASN A 93 0.61 -15.45 25.23
CA ASN A 93 0.52 -15.81 26.65
C ASN A 93 0.15 -14.62 27.55
N GLY A 94 -0.72 -13.73 27.06
CA GLY A 94 -1.16 -12.54 27.78
C GLY A 94 -0.17 -11.37 27.84
N GLU A 95 1.02 -11.53 27.27
CA GLU A 95 2.05 -10.50 27.25
C GLU A 95 2.24 -9.93 25.85
N ILE A 96 2.51 -8.63 25.76
CA ILE A 96 2.92 -7.99 24.51
C ILE A 96 4.37 -8.39 24.25
N THR A 97 4.58 -9.25 23.25
CA THR A 97 5.89 -9.78 22.87
C THR A 97 6.59 -8.91 21.83
N GLU A 98 5.82 -8.21 20.99
CA GLU A 98 6.33 -7.24 20.03
C GLU A 98 5.41 -6.02 20.04
N HIS A 99 5.99 -4.82 19.97
CA HIS A 99 5.24 -3.57 19.88
C HIS A 99 6.00 -2.57 19.03
N ALA A 100 5.36 -2.11 17.98
CA ALA A 100 5.80 -1.01 17.14
C ALA A 100 4.68 0.02 17.10
N ASP A 101 5.01 1.26 17.46
CA ASP A 101 4.12 2.39 17.29
C ASP A 101 4.89 3.45 16.51
N GLU A 102 4.42 3.71 15.31
CA GLU A 102 5.03 4.56 14.31
C GLU A 102 4.13 5.77 14.11
N VAL A 103 4.74 6.91 13.80
CA VAL A 103 3.97 8.01 13.21
C VAL A 103 3.32 7.46 11.93
N LEU A 104 2.02 7.69 11.75
CA LEU A 104 1.34 7.53 10.48
C LEU A 104 1.92 8.60 9.58
N GLU A 105 3.07 8.28 9.02
CA GLU A 105 3.72 9.11 8.06
C GLU A 105 2.83 9.14 6.81
N LEU A 106 2.07 10.23 6.68
CA LEU A 106 1.42 10.60 5.42
C LEU A 106 2.46 10.84 4.31
N ALA A 107 3.71 11.02 4.71
CA ALA A 107 4.92 10.74 3.96
C ALA A 107 6.03 10.67 4.99
N GLY A 108 6.87 9.64 4.96
CA GLY A 108 8.11 9.72 5.71
C GLY A 108 8.95 10.84 5.17
N SER A 109 9.68 11.52 6.03
CA SER A 109 10.56 12.62 5.59
C SER A 109 11.64 12.17 4.57
N ASP A 110 11.77 10.85 4.35
CA ASP A 110 12.55 10.16 3.31
C ASP A 110 11.74 9.61 2.10
N ALA A 111 10.41 9.69 2.10
CA ALA A 111 9.54 9.22 1.00
C ALA A 111 9.25 10.33 -0.04
N ARG A 112 10.29 11.05 -0.45
CA ARG A 112 10.17 12.07 -1.51
C ARG A 112 9.97 11.39 -2.87
N ASN A 113 9.31 12.08 -3.79
CA ASN A 113 9.19 11.67 -5.19
C ASN A 113 8.33 10.44 -5.47
N ARG A 114 7.16 10.37 -4.85
CA ARG A 114 6.12 9.38 -5.16
C ARG A 114 4.88 10.04 -5.74
N HIS A 115 4.20 9.34 -6.61
CA HIS A 115 2.93 9.73 -7.20
C HIS A 115 2.01 8.51 -7.25
N VAL A 116 0.76 8.67 -6.85
CA VAL A 116 -0.28 7.65 -6.96
C VAL A 116 -1.55 8.33 -7.45
N CYS A 117 -2.14 7.81 -8.51
CA CYS A 117 -3.44 8.21 -9.05
C CYS A 117 -4.30 6.96 -9.22
N ALA A 118 -5.51 7.02 -8.66
CA ALA A 118 -6.54 6.02 -8.88
C ALA A 118 -7.84 6.70 -9.30
N ALA A 119 -8.62 6.00 -10.13
CA ALA A 119 -9.96 6.41 -10.51
C ALA A 119 -10.89 6.44 -9.28
N ALA A 120 -12.07 7.04 -9.42
CA ALA A 120 -13.07 7.11 -8.33
C ALA A 120 -13.52 5.72 -7.84
N ASP A 121 -13.48 4.71 -8.71
CA ASP A 121 -13.77 3.31 -8.40
C ASP A 121 -12.57 2.57 -7.76
N GLY A 122 -11.46 3.25 -7.50
CA GLY A 122 -10.26 2.68 -6.88
C GLY A 122 -9.32 1.98 -7.87
N THR A 123 -9.64 1.93 -9.17
CA THR A 123 -8.74 1.37 -10.18
C THR A 123 -7.43 2.16 -10.21
N LEU A 124 -6.31 1.47 -10.01
CA LEU A 124 -4.98 2.07 -10.09
C LEU A 124 -4.66 2.49 -11.54
N GLU A 125 -4.60 3.80 -11.77
CA GLU A 125 -4.27 4.39 -13.07
C GLU A 125 -2.76 4.52 -13.25
N LEU A 126 -2.08 5.08 -12.24
CA LEU A 126 -0.63 5.22 -12.25
C LEU A 126 -0.08 5.34 -10.83
N ALA A 127 0.94 4.56 -10.53
CA ALA A 127 1.79 4.71 -9.35
C ALA A 127 3.25 4.81 -9.79
N VAL A 128 3.98 5.79 -9.25
CA VAL A 128 5.39 6.06 -9.58
C VAL A 128 6.14 6.36 -8.28
N THR A 129 7.33 5.80 -8.16
CA THR A 129 8.35 6.23 -7.20
C THR A 129 9.66 6.45 -7.96
N LEU A 130 10.38 7.53 -7.66
CA LEU A 130 11.58 7.87 -8.41
C LEU A 130 12.68 8.47 -7.54
N LEU A 131 13.91 8.35 -8.01
CA LEU A 131 15.09 9.02 -7.47
C LEU A 131 15.84 9.73 -8.60
N GLN A 132 16.60 10.76 -8.23
CA GLN A 132 17.47 11.46 -9.17
C GLN A 132 18.82 10.74 -9.24
N THR A 133 19.16 10.20 -10.41
CA THR A 133 20.42 9.47 -10.66
C THR A 133 21.53 10.36 -11.21
N GLY A 134 21.19 11.57 -11.66
CA GLY A 134 22.14 12.57 -12.17
C GLY A 134 21.48 13.93 -12.39
N ALA A 135 22.23 14.91 -12.88
CA ALA A 135 21.75 16.28 -13.06
C ALA A 135 20.46 16.35 -13.91
N ASP A 136 20.43 15.61 -15.02
CA ASP A 136 19.29 15.51 -15.93
C ASP A 136 18.84 14.05 -16.13
N SER A 137 18.98 13.22 -15.10
CA SER A 137 18.64 11.80 -15.15
C SER A 137 17.90 11.37 -13.88
N TRP A 138 16.83 10.61 -14.07
CA TRP A 138 16.03 10.02 -13.01
C TRP A 138 15.76 8.56 -13.33
N ALA A 139 15.56 7.75 -12.31
CA ALA A 139 15.16 6.37 -12.46
C ALA A 139 14.18 6.00 -11.36
N GLY A 140 13.41 4.94 -11.58
CA GLY A 140 12.38 4.58 -10.62
C GLY A 140 11.60 3.34 -11.02
N TYR A 141 10.45 3.19 -10.36
CA TYR A 141 9.49 2.15 -10.59
C TYR A 141 8.13 2.78 -10.92
N MET A 142 7.45 2.21 -11.91
CA MET A 142 6.13 2.63 -12.33
C MET A 142 5.19 1.43 -12.47
N LEU A 143 3.93 1.61 -12.11
CA LEU A 143 2.92 0.57 -12.01
C LEU A 143 1.56 1.12 -12.43
N THR A 144 0.79 0.30 -13.14
CA THR A 144 -0.66 0.45 -13.35
C THR A 144 -1.36 -0.78 -12.78
N HIS A 145 -2.69 -0.83 -12.84
CA HIS A 145 -3.42 -2.06 -12.50
C HIS A 145 -3.12 -3.28 -13.39
N GLN A 146 -2.38 -3.14 -14.52
CA GLN A 146 -2.12 -4.22 -15.49
C GLN A 146 -0.66 -4.63 -15.63
N ARG A 147 0.26 -3.70 -15.37
CA ARG A 147 1.69 -3.89 -15.61
C ARG A 147 2.52 -2.98 -14.73
N ASP A 148 3.77 -3.37 -14.56
CA ASP A 148 4.82 -2.59 -13.93
C ASP A 148 6.10 -2.59 -14.76
N ALA A 149 6.99 -1.64 -14.44
CA ALA A 149 8.32 -1.57 -15.02
C ALA A 149 9.25 -0.76 -14.13
N LEU A 150 10.54 -1.09 -14.19
CA LEU A 150 11.57 -0.12 -13.85
C LEU A 150 11.72 0.83 -15.03
N PHE A 151 12.09 2.07 -14.74
CA PHE A 151 12.30 3.08 -15.76
C PHE A 151 13.55 3.92 -15.52
N GLN A 152 14.03 4.51 -16.61
CA GLN A 152 14.99 5.61 -16.57
C GLN A 152 14.50 6.73 -17.48
N ILE A 153 14.51 7.96 -16.99
CA ILE A 153 14.23 9.15 -17.79
C ILE A 153 15.47 10.04 -17.83
N THR A 154 15.81 10.51 -19.03
CA THR A 154 16.89 11.50 -19.21
C THR A 154 16.38 12.68 -20.00
N ARG A 155 16.92 13.86 -19.70
CA ARG A 155 16.57 15.10 -20.39
C ARG A 155 17.82 15.74 -20.97
N VAL A 156 17.77 16.09 -22.26
CA VAL A 156 18.83 16.84 -22.93
C VAL A 156 18.20 18.03 -23.65
N GLY A 157 18.26 19.19 -22.99
CA GLY A 157 17.57 20.40 -23.45
C GLY A 157 16.06 20.22 -23.47
N ALA A 158 15.47 20.24 -24.67
CA ALA A 158 14.04 19.98 -24.87
C ALA A 158 13.71 18.50 -25.04
N SER A 159 14.72 17.69 -25.37
CA SER A 159 14.56 16.27 -25.66
C SER A 159 14.44 15.47 -24.37
N VAL A 160 13.57 14.46 -24.36
CA VAL A 160 13.39 13.51 -23.28
C VAL A 160 13.47 12.10 -23.83
N ASP A 161 14.21 11.24 -23.14
CA ASP A 161 14.23 9.80 -23.39
C ASP A 161 13.71 9.07 -22.15
N LEU A 162 12.72 8.20 -22.35
CA LEU A 162 12.21 7.25 -21.35
C LEU A 162 12.60 5.84 -21.78
N LEU A 163 13.25 5.10 -20.88
CA LEU A 163 13.54 3.68 -21.01
C LEU A 163 12.68 2.90 -20.01
N ALA A 164 12.20 1.73 -20.39
CA ALA A 164 11.45 0.83 -19.50
C ALA A 164 11.88 -0.63 -19.66
N THR A 165 11.75 -1.39 -18.57
CA THR A 165 11.90 -2.85 -18.54
C THR A 165 10.59 -3.56 -18.91
N GLU A 166 10.69 -4.87 -19.12
CA GLU A 166 9.54 -5.79 -19.25
C GLU A 166 9.90 -7.10 -18.55
N GLY A 167 9.69 -7.16 -17.23
CA GLY A 167 9.98 -8.33 -16.38
C GLY A 167 11.47 -8.60 -16.09
N ASP A 168 12.36 -8.39 -17.06
CA ASP A 168 13.80 -8.64 -16.93
C ASP A 168 14.61 -7.37 -16.56
N PRO A 169 15.84 -7.51 -16.00
CA PRO A 169 16.76 -6.41 -15.68
C PRO A 169 17.39 -5.73 -16.92
N ASP A 170 16.63 -5.57 -17.99
CA ASP A 170 17.08 -5.09 -19.28
C ASP A 170 16.15 -3.99 -19.79
N TRP A 171 16.73 -2.86 -20.21
CA TRP A 171 15.99 -1.86 -20.97
C TRP A 171 15.62 -2.46 -22.32
N VAL A 172 14.32 -2.58 -22.57
CA VAL A 172 13.75 -3.21 -23.77
C VAL A 172 12.87 -2.26 -24.56
N GLN A 173 12.35 -1.21 -23.93
CA GLN A 173 11.46 -0.22 -24.55
C GLN A 173 12.04 1.19 -24.37
N ARG A 174 11.94 2.00 -25.41
CA ARG A 174 12.35 3.42 -25.43
C ARG A 174 11.24 4.29 -26.01
N TRP A 175 11.02 5.45 -25.40
CA TRP A 175 10.31 6.57 -26.00
C TRP A 175 11.25 7.74 -26.10
N HIS A 176 11.33 8.32 -27.28
CA HIS A 176 12.06 9.54 -27.53
C HIS A 176 11.09 10.65 -27.88
N LEU A 177 11.18 11.76 -27.16
CA LEU A 177 10.43 12.99 -27.42
C LEU A 177 11.44 14.09 -27.70
N ALA A 178 11.44 14.70 -28.90
CA ALA A 178 12.28 15.86 -29.16
C ALA A 178 11.76 17.13 -28.46
N GLY A 179 10.50 17.09 -28.01
CA GLY A 179 9.90 18.06 -27.10
C GLY A 179 8.75 17.44 -26.31
N ILE A 180 8.46 17.98 -25.12
CA ILE A 180 7.44 17.42 -24.22
C ILE A 180 6.04 17.33 -24.82
N ASN A 181 5.73 18.06 -25.90
CA ASN A 181 4.41 18.02 -26.54
C ASN A 181 4.32 17.05 -27.73
N GLU A 182 5.43 16.41 -28.13
CA GLU A 182 5.42 15.47 -29.25
C GLU A 182 4.63 14.20 -28.94
N THR A 183 4.06 13.58 -29.98
CA THR A 183 3.37 12.30 -29.84
C THR A 183 4.38 11.21 -29.53
N PRO A 184 4.25 10.52 -28.39
CA PRO A 184 5.15 9.44 -28.02
C PRO A 184 5.02 8.26 -28.98
N ALA A 185 6.15 7.68 -29.38
CA ALA A 185 6.21 6.43 -30.14
C ALA A 185 7.20 5.47 -29.47
N MET A 186 6.71 4.29 -29.08
CA MET A 186 7.53 3.25 -28.48
C MET A 186 8.45 2.62 -29.52
N GLN A 187 9.71 2.44 -29.15
CA GLN A 187 10.72 1.73 -29.91
C GLN A 187 11.27 0.57 -29.08
N VAL A 188 11.34 -0.61 -29.69
CA VAL A 188 11.97 -1.79 -29.06
C VAL A 188 13.49 -1.67 -29.19
N ILE A 189 14.20 -1.81 -28.08
CA ILE A 189 15.66 -1.73 -28.01
C ILE A 189 16.24 -3.09 -28.42
N LYS A 190 17.07 -3.13 -29.47
CA LYS A 190 17.72 -4.35 -29.97
C LYS A 190 19.21 -4.10 -30.28
N PRO A 191 20.16 -4.82 -29.63
CA PRO A 191 19.93 -5.75 -28.51
C PRO A 191 19.44 -4.99 -27.26
N SER A 192 18.73 -5.68 -26.36
CA SER A 192 18.35 -5.12 -25.06
C SER A 192 19.58 -4.63 -24.28
N GLN A 193 19.39 -3.64 -23.42
CA GLN A 193 20.49 -3.04 -22.67
C GLN A 193 20.40 -3.40 -21.19
N ARG A 194 21.37 -4.16 -20.70
CA ARG A 194 21.44 -4.58 -19.31
C ARG A 194 21.55 -3.38 -18.37
N ILE A 195 20.70 -3.34 -17.34
CA ILE A 195 20.79 -2.33 -16.28
C ILE A 195 22.07 -2.58 -15.48
N ASP A 196 22.76 -1.50 -15.12
CA ASP A 196 23.89 -1.59 -14.20
C ASP A 196 23.44 -2.27 -12.89
N LYS A 197 24.27 -3.18 -12.37
CA LYS A 197 23.91 -3.99 -11.21
C LYS A 197 23.63 -3.16 -9.95
N SER A 198 24.37 -2.07 -9.75
CA SER A 198 24.16 -1.22 -8.58
C SER A 198 22.87 -0.41 -8.69
N LEU A 199 22.61 0.14 -9.87
CA LEU A 199 21.36 0.84 -10.15
C LEU A 199 20.16 -0.10 -10.03
N TYR A 200 20.25 -1.32 -10.58
CA TYR A 200 19.16 -2.29 -10.49
C TYR A 200 18.80 -2.62 -9.05
N ALA A 201 19.79 -2.89 -8.18
CA ALA A 201 19.54 -3.17 -6.76
C ALA A 201 18.91 -1.98 -6.02
N GLU A 202 19.32 -0.75 -6.34
CA GLU A 202 18.72 0.45 -5.75
C GLU A 202 17.25 0.62 -6.19
N LEU A 203 16.95 0.34 -7.46
CA LEU A 203 15.59 0.42 -7.99
C LEU A 203 14.69 -0.70 -7.45
N GLU A 204 15.21 -1.93 -7.27
CA GLU A 204 14.47 -3.01 -6.59
C GLU A 204 14.10 -2.62 -5.16
N GLN A 205 15.07 -2.13 -4.38
CA GLN A 205 14.81 -1.70 -3.01
C GLN A 205 13.78 -0.56 -2.94
N LEU A 206 13.86 0.40 -3.87
CA LEU A 206 12.88 1.48 -4.00
C LEU A 206 11.47 0.95 -4.34
N ALA A 207 11.39 0.01 -5.28
CA ALA A 207 10.13 -0.60 -5.71
C ALA A 207 9.49 -1.41 -4.57
N GLU A 208 10.26 -2.28 -3.91
CA GLU A 208 9.80 -3.09 -2.78
C GLU A 208 9.23 -2.22 -1.65
N GLY A 209 9.96 -1.17 -1.26
CA GLY A 209 9.51 -0.27 -0.20
C GLY A 209 8.24 0.50 -0.58
N PHE A 210 8.11 0.90 -1.85
CA PHE A 210 6.92 1.58 -2.33
C PHE A 210 5.70 0.65 -2.42
N VAL A 211 5.89 -0.55 -2.98
CA VAL A 211 4.87 -1.60 -3.06
C VAL A 211 4.38 -1.98 -1.69
N ALA A 212 5.29 -2.26 -0.74
CA ALA A 212 4.93 -2.65 0.61
C ALA A 212 4.02 -1.61 1.29
N ASP A 213 4.25 -0.32 1.04
CA ASP A 213 3.53 0.79 1.66
C ASP A 213 2.21 1.15 0.95
N TRP A 214 2.17 1.11 -0.39
CA TRP A 214 1.05 1.64 -1.16
C TRP A 214 0.20 0.61 -1.88
N ILE A 215 0.78 -0.54 -2.23
CA ILE A 215 0.20 -1.46 -3.20
C ILE A 215 -0.23 -2.77 -2.51
N TRP A 216 -1.37 -3.28 -2.95
CA TRP A 216 -1.84 -4.64 -2.66
C TRP A 216 -2.06 -5.37 -3.99
N PHE A 217 -1.41 -6.51 -4.15
CA PHE A 217 -1.59 -7.39 -5.29
C PHE A 217 -2.56 -8.52 -4.95
N ARG A 218 -3.36 -8.91 -5.94
CA ARG A 218 -4.36 -9.98 -5.80
C ARG A 218 -3.75 -11.36 -5.63
N ASP A 219 -2.48 -11.55 -5.95
CA ASP A 219 -1.74 -12.79 -5.75
C ASP A 219 -1.11 -12.91 -4.34
N ALA A 220 -1.39 -11.95 -3.45
CA ALA A 220 -0.99 -12.01 -2.05
C ALA A 220 -1.56 -13.25 -1.33
N PRO A 221 -1.03 -13.62 -0.15
CA PRO A 221 -1.58 -14.71 0.66
C PRO A 221 -3.09 -14.57 0.91
N GLU A 222 -3.79 -15.71 1.01
CA GLU A 222 -5.27 -15.76 1.10
C GLU A 222 -5.80 -14.92 2.27
N GLU A 223 -5.10 -14.92 3.39
CA GLU A 223 -5.47 -14.20 4.60
C GLU A 223 -5.41 -12.68 4.39
N VAL A 224 -4.40 -12.20 3.66
CA VAL A 224 -4.25 -10.78 3.31
C VAL A 224 -5.31 -10.37 2.27
N ASN A 225 -5.54 -11.24 1.29
CA ASN A 225 -6.54 -11.02 0.24
C ASN A 225 -7.95 -10.92 0.80
N ALA A 226 -8.35 -11.79 1.73
CA ALA A 226 -9.68 -11.79 2.32
C ALA A 226 -10.00 -10.43 2.98
N ILE A 227 -9.02 -9.85 3.69
CA ILE A 227 -9.14 -8.55 4.36
C ILE A 227 -9.30 -7.42 3.34
N GLU A 228 -8.41 -7.34 2.34
CA GLU A 228 -8.46 -6.24 1.37
C GLU A 228 -9.69 -6.35 0.45
N ILE A 229 -10.10 -7.55 0.04
CA ILE A 229 -11.33 -7.76 -0.77
C ILE A 229 -12.58 -7.29 -0.01
N ASP A 230 -12.71 -7.62 1.27
CA ASP A 230 -13.83 -7.17 2.09
C ASP A 230 -13.83 -5.63 2.21
N ARG A 231 -12.68 -5.01 2.49
CA ARG A 231 -12.55 -3.54 2.54
C ARG A 231 -12.92 -2.88 1.22
N PHE A 232 -12.46 -3.42 0.09
CA PHE A 232 -12.84 -2.94 -1.24
C PHE A 232 -14.35 -3.00 -1.45
N SER A 233 -14.98 -4.13 -1.09
CA SER A 233 -16.43 -4.30 -1.17
C SER A 233 -17.17 -3.25 -0.32
N ARG A 234 -16.78 -3.04 0.94
CA ARG A 234 -17.40 -2.06 1.86
C ARG A 234 -17.27 -0.63 1.36
N TYR A 235 -16.12 -0.28 0.78
CA TYR A 235 -15.88 1.05 0.25
C TYR A 235 -16.39 1.21 -1.19
N GLY A 236 -16.91 0.17 -1.83
CA GLY A 236 -17.38 0.24 -3.21
C GLY A 236 -16.24 0.47 -4.22
N PHE A 237 -15.05 -0.10 -3.95
CA PHE A 237 -13.92 -0.10 -4.88
C PHE A 237 -13.90 -1.39 -5.73
N THR A 238 -13.39 -1.29 -6.95
CA THR A 238 -13.16 -2.41 -7.85
C THR A 238 -11.83 -3.09 -7.55
N VAL A 239 -11.83 -4.41 -7.36
CA VAL A 239 -10.59 -5.19 -7.21
C VAL A 239 -9.99 -5.51 -8.59
N ARG A 240 -8.71 -5.17 -8.77
CA ARG A 240 -7.85 -5.47 -9.93
C ARG A 240 -6.67 -6.37 -9.52
N ASP A 241 -5.75 -6.62 -10.44
CA ASP A 241 -4.55 -7.43 -10.17
C ASP A 241 -3.55 -6.68 -9.28
N ALA A 242 -3.35 -5.39 -9.55
CA ALA A 242 -2.65 -4.47 -8.66
C ALA A 242 -3.58 -3.33 -8.22
N ASN A 243 -3.56 -3.03 -6.93
CA ASN A 243 -4.47 -2.08 -6.30
C ASN A 243 -3.73 -1.16 -5.34
N VAL A 244 -4.22 0.06 -5.15
CA VAL A 244 -3.83 0.86 -3.99
C VAL A 244 -4.49 0.25 -2.76
N ARG A 245 -3.75 0.08 -1.66
CA ARG A 245 -4.31 -0.46 -0.40
C ARG A 245 -5.58 0.29 0.01
N ALA A 246 -6.60 -0.44 0.46
CA ALA A 246 -7.93 0.11 0.74
C ALA A 246 -7.90 1.27 1.75
N ALA A 247 -7.05 1.17 2.78
CA ALA A 247 -6.87 2.22 3.77
C ALA A 247 -6.34 3.53 3.17
N ARG A 248 -5.46 3.46 2.16
CA ARG A 248 -4.92 4.63 1.45
C ARG A 248 -5.99 5.24 0.56
N LEU A 249 -6.71 4.42 -0.23
CA LEU A 249 -7.82 4.90 -1.08
C LEU A 249 -8.92 5.58 -0.26
N TYR A 250 -9.31 4.97 0.87
CA TYR A 250 -10.31 5.56 1.76
C TYR A 250 -9.85 6.91 2.30
N ALA A 251 -8.61 7.02 2.76
CA ALA A 251 -8.04 8.29 3.25
C ALA A 251 -8.02 9.37 2.16
N LEU A 252 -7.66 9.02 0.92
CA LEU A 252 -7.69 9.94 -0.21
C LEU A 252 -9.12 10.40 -0.51
N ARG A 253 -10.08 9.46 -0.55
CA ARG A 253 -11.49 9.79 -0.80
C ARG A 253 -12.06 10.73 0.25
N GLN A 254 -11.70 10.56 1.53
CA GLN A 254 -12.12 11.49 2.58
C GLN A 254 -11.58 12.92 2.38
N LEU A 255 -10.46 13.09 1.67
CA LEU A 255 -9.88 14.41 1.39
C LEU A 255 -10.53 15.11 0.19
N VAL A 256 -10.89 14.35 -0.86
CA VAL A 256 -11.34 14.91 -2.14
C VAL A 256 -12.85 14.74 -2.41
N GLY A 257 -13.53 13.80 -1.77
CA GLY A 257 -14.94 13.45 -2.01
C GLY A 257 -15.12 12.28 -2.99
N ASP A 258 -16.37 11.83 -3.15
CA ASP A 258 -16.71 10.52 -3.77
C ASP A 258 -16.54 10.46 -5.30
N ASP A 259 -16.46 11.61 -5.98
CA ASP A 259 -16.44 11.70 -7.46
C ASP A 259 -15.15 12.28 -8.05
N LEU A 260 -14.14 12.55 -7.22
CA LEU A 260 -12.86 13.11 -7.68
C LEU A 260 -11.78 12.01 -7.79
N PRO A 261 -10.83 12.16 -8.75
CA PRO A 261 -9.66 11.29 -8.81
C PRO A 261 -8.92 11.24 -7.48
N LEU A 262 -8.55 10.02 -7.07
CA LEU A 262 -7.88 9.76 -5.80
C LEU A 262 -6.38 9.88 -6.02
N GLN A 263 -5.84 11.06 -5.73
CA GLN A 263 -4.45 11.39 -6.04
C GLN A 263 -3.63 11.71 -4.78
N HIS A 264 -2.43 11.15 -4.74
CA HIS A 264 -1.37 11.51 -3.80
C HIS A 264 -0.09 11.81 -4.56
N SER A 265 0.61 12.90 -4.24
CA SER A 265 1.90 13.22 -4.85
C SER A 265 2.83 13.91 -3.86
N THR A 266 4.04 13.36 -3.73
CA THR A 266 5.20 13.95 -3.06
C THR A 266 6.33 14.26 -4.05
N VAL A 267 6.05 14.19 -5.36
CA VAL A 267 7.00 14.59 -6.41
C VAL A 267 7.32 16.07 -6.29
N ASP A 268 8.62 16.37 -6.26
CA ASP A 268 9.11 17.74 -6.32
C ASP A 268 8.44 18.47 -7.51
N PRO A 269 7.87 19.67 -7.33
CA PRO A 269 7.33 20.47 -8.43
C PRO A 269 8.26 20.59 -9.64
N ALA A 270 9.59 20.64 -9.44
CA ALA A 270 10.58 20.67 -10.51
C ALA A 270 10.63 19.37 -11.34
N SER A 271 10.17 18.26 -10.77
CA SER A 271 10.13 16.92 -11.37
C SER A 271 8.72 16.49 -11.79
N ALA A 272 7.69 17.33 -11.59
CA ALA A 272 6.30 17.00 -11.93
C ALA A 272 6.10 16.67 -13.42
N TRP A 273 6.94 17.22 -14.31
CA TRP A 273 6.93 16.91 -15.73
C TRP A 273 7.23 15.44 -16.04
N ILE A 274 7.96 14.73 -15.15
CA ILE A 274 8.29 13.31 -15.33
C ILE A 274 7.02 12.46 -15.32
N ILE A 275 6.10 12.77 -14.39
CA ILE A 275 4.81 12.06 -14.29
C ILE A 275 4.02 12.25 -15.58
N ALA A 276 3.91 13.48 -16.09
CA ALA A 276 3.23 13.76 -17.35
C ALA A 276 3.86 13.05 -18.56
N VAL A 277 5.18 12.83 -18.56
CA VAL A 277 5.85 12.04 -19.61
C VAL A 277 5.51 10.55 -19.46
N ILE A 278 5.58 10.00 -18.24
CA ILE A 278 5.25 8.59 -17.98
C ILE A 278 3.79 8.30 -18.35
N GLU A 279 2.86 9.16 -17.97
CA GLU A 279 1.44 9.02 -18.33
C GLU A 279 1.24 8.90 -19.84
N ARG A 280 1.91 9.78 -20.60
CA ARG A 280 1.76 9.86 -22.07
C ARG A 280 2.49 8.74 -22.80
N CYS A 281 3.67 8.35 -22.34
CA CYS A 281 4.51 7.36 -23.01
C CYS A 281 4.12 5.93 -22.65
N TRP A 282 3.86 5.68 -21.36
CA TRP A 282 3.77 4.33 -20.81
C TRP A 282 2.42 4.02 -20.18
N ALA A 283 1.76 4.94 -19.45
CA ALA A 283 0.48 4.59 -18.82
C ALA A 283 -0.69 4.54 -19.82
N GLY A 284 -0.68 5.41 -20.84
CA GLY A 284 -1.75 5.55 -21.83
C GLY A 284 -1.76 4.52 -22.98
N MET A 285 -0.94 3.47 -22.93
CA MET A 285 -0.93 2.40 -23.94
C MET A 285 -1.67 1.14 -23.48
#